data_AF-A0A9E5WT65-F1
#
_entry.id   AF-A0A9E5WT65-F1
#
_cell.length_a   1.000
_cell.length_b   1.000
_cell.length_c   1.000
_cell.angle_alpha   90.00
_cell.angle_beta   90.00
_cell.angle_gamma   90.00
#
_symmetry.space_group_name_H-M   'P 1'
#
loop_
_entity.id
_entity.type
_entity.pdbx_description
1 polymer ?
#
loop_
_entity_poly.entity_id
_entity_poly.type
_entity_poly.pdbx_seq_one_letter_code
_entity_poly.pdbx_strand_id
1 'polypeptide(L)'
;MSVLYKPVRILLWTWGSLATAVVVVFGYKAWLVTQSIFLRGAEAFDQVPSGARAIFAEGNGLRLACEFKISEQAFREWASTKGWTLQEISKPVRVLRYGGVWDAGDDRWWLEVTNGLVYFQTSRGSRFIQVVFDRDRQQGHYNYSRR
;
A
#
# COMPACT_ATOMS: atom_id res chain seq x y z
N MET A 1 70.84 13.83 -13.14
CA MET A 1 69.83 14.88 -13.37
C MET A 1 68.46 14.26 -13.17
N SER A 2 67.74 14.72 -12.15
CA SER A 2 66.45 14.19 -11.70
C SER A 2 65.35 15.18 -12.07
N VAL A 3 64.30 14.77 -12.77
CA VAL A 3 63.06 15.56 -12.89
C VAL A 3 61.83 14.66 -12.81
N LEU A 4 61.22 14.74 -11.63
CA LEU A 4 59.80 14.68 -11.26
C LEU A 4 58.83 13.77 -12.05
N TYR A 5 58.48 12.66 -11.39
CA TYR A 5 57.14 12.07 -11.46
C TYR A 5 56.25 12.68 -10.37
N LYS A 6 55.10 13.28 -10.73
CA LYS A 6 53.90 13.50 -9.89
C LYS A 6 52.80 14.20 -10.73
N PRO A 7 51.50 14.03 -10.44
CA PRO A 7 50.79 12.83 -9.99
C PRO A 7 49.47 12.61 -10.77
N VAL A 8 49.29 11.47 -11.44
CA VAL A 8 47.98 11.03 -12.01
C VAL A 8 47.13 10.37 -10.91
N ARG A 9 46.94 11.05 -9.77
CA ARG A 9 46.26 10.47 -8.59
C ARG A 9 45.07 11.28 -8.05
N ILE A 10 44.62 12.31 -8.77
CA ILE A 10 43.48 13.14 -8.32
C ILE A 10 42.17 12.77 -9.04
N LEU A 11 42.22 11.99 -10.11
CA LEU A 11 41.06 11.76 -10.99
C LEU A 11 40.25 10.50 -10.72
N LEU A 12 40.54 9.72 -9.68
CA LEU A 12 39.82 8.47 -9.37
C LEU A 12 38.91 8.55 -8.12
N TRP A 13 39.02 9.59 -7.30
CA TRP A 13 38.24 9.73 -6.06
C TRP A 13 36.91 10.46 -6.23
N THR A 14 36.76 11.22 -7.32
CA THR A 14 35.51 11.94 -7.61
C THR A 14 34.46 11.06 -8.25
N TRP A 15 34.85 10.06 -9.04
CA TRP A 15 33.91 9.16 -9.74
C TRP A 15 33.26 8.13 -8.83
N GLY A 16 33.99 7.58 -7.85
CA GLY A 16 33.42 6.66 -6.85
C GLY A 16 32.36 7.34 -5.98
N SER A 17 32.62 8.59 -5.58
CA SER A 17 31.69 9.40 -4.80
C SER A 17 30.45 9.80 -5.61
N LEU A 18 30.62 10.12 -6.90
CA LEU A 18 29.50 10.45 -7.79
C LEU A 18 28.62 9.21 -8.06
N ALA A 19 29.24 8.06 -8.36
CA ALA A 19 28.53 6.80 -8.61
C ALA A 19 27.76 6.34 -7.36
N THR A 20 28.36 6.47 -6.17
CA THR A 20 27.70 6.12 -4.91
C THR A 20 26.56 7.08 -4.58
N ALA A 21 26.74 8.39 -4.79
CA ALA A 21 25.68 9.38 -4.61
C ALA A 21 24.51 9.13 -5.59
N VAL A 22 24.81 8.77 -6.85
CA VAL A 22 23.80 8.37 -7.84
C VAL A 22 23.06 7.12 -7.35
N VAL A 23 23.74 6.06 -6.93
CA VAL A 23 23.07 4.82 -6.45
C VAL A 23 22.21 5.08 -5.21
N VAL A 24 22.65 5.93 -4.28
CA VAL A 24 21.85 6.29 -3.09
C VAL A 24 20.66 7.18 -3.45
N VAL A 25 20.82 8.15 -4.36
CA VAL A 25 19.72 9.01 -4.82
C VAL A 25 18.70 8.21 -5.63
N PHE A 26 19.14 7.32 -6.53
CA PHE A 26 18.25 6.45 -7.29
C PHE A 26 17.62 5.37 -6.41
N GLY A 27 18.33 4.83 -5.41
CA GLY A 27 17.79 3.88 -4.43
C GLY A 27 16.78 4.52 -3.48
N TYR A 28 17.05 5.74 -3.01
CA TYR A 28 16.11 6.52 -2.19
C TYR A 28 14.90 7.00 -2.99
N LYS A 29 15.10 7.45 -4.24
CA LYS A 29 13.99 7.75 -5.14
C LYS A 29 13.21 6.50 -5.47
N ALA A 30 13.84 5.36 -5.75
CA ALA A 30 13.14 4.09 -5.95
C ALA A 30 12.35 3.73 -4.69
N TRP A 31 12.91 3.82 -3.50
CA TRP A 31 12.22 3.54 -2.24
C TRP A 31 11.03 4.49 -1.98
N LEU A 32 11.21 5.80 -2.20
CA LEU A 32 10.12 6.78 -2.14
C LEU A 32 9.06 6.51 -3.21
N VAL A 33 9.47 6.15 -4.43
CA VAL A 33 8.61 5.81 -5.57
C VAL A 33 7.84 4.51 -5.31
N THR A 34 8.43 3.52 -4.66
CA THR A 34 7.73 2.32 -4.17
C THR A 34 6.74 2.63 -3.05
N GLN A 35 6.96 3.71 -2.29
CA GLN A 35 5.97 4.22 -1.33
C GLN A 35 4.96 5.22 -1.93
N SER A 36 5.22 5.81 -3.12
CA SER A 36 4.45 6.95 -3.68
C SER A 36 3.75 6.69 -5.02
N ILE A 37 3.99 5.56 -5.68
CA ILE A 37 3.17 5.08 -6.79
C ILE A 37 1.97 4.33 -6.15
N PHE A 38 0.83 4.91 -5.76
CA PHE A 38 -0.10 5.78 -6.48
C PHE A 38 -0.81 6.79 -5.54
N LEU A 39 -0.34 8.03 -5.50
CA LEU A 39 -1.07 9.17 -4.92
C LEU A 39 -2.22 9.64 -5.84
N ARG A 40 -3.43 9.08 -5.67
CA ARG A 40 -4.70 9.71 -6.12
C ARG A 40 -5.79 9.72 -5.05
N GLY A 41 -5.40 9.77 -3.77
CA GLY A 41 -6.33 10.01 -2.67
C GLY A 41 -5.59 10.27 -1.37
N ALA A 42 -5.14 11.51 -1.13
CA ALA A 42 -4.61 11.88 0.18
C ALA A 42 -5.63 11.58 1.31
N GLU A 43 -6.93 11.76 1.01
CA GLU A 43 -8.05 11.40 1.90
C GLU A 43 -8.17 9.88 2.17
N ALA A 44 -7.60 9.03 1.31
CA ALA A 44 -7.63 7.58 1.49
C ALA A 44 -6.66 7.12 2.57
N PHE A 45 -5.57 7.86 2.82
CA PHE A 45 -4.58 7.50 3.84
C PHE A 45 -5.14 7.64 5.27
N ASP A 46 -6.05 8.59 5.51
CA ASP A 46 -6.75 8.73 6.80
C ASP A 46 -7.68 7.54 7.11
N GLN A 47 -8.02 6.76 6.08
CA GLN A 47 -8.88 5.59 6.17
C GLN A 47 -8.10 4.28 6.27
N VAL A 48 -6.77 4.31 6.33
CA VAL A 48 -5.92 3.12 6.46
C VAL A 48 -5.23 3.14 7.84
N PRO A 49 -5.01 1.99 8.50
CA PRO A 49 -4.30 1.96 9.78
C PRO A 49 -2.85 2.48 9.67
N SER A 50 -2.37 3.17 10.70
CA SER A 50 -1.01 3.74 10.76
C SER A 50 0.12 2.71 10.69
N GLY A 51 -0.16 1.43 10.94
CA GLY A 51 0.78 0.31 10.80
C GLY A 51 0.74 -0.41 9.45
N ALA A 52 -0.10 0.04 8.51
CA ALA A 52 -0.24 -0.59 7.20
C ALA A 52 1.01 -0.43 6.33
N ARG A 53 1.29 -1.45 5.52
CA ARG A 53 2.39 -1.47 4.53
C ARG A 53 1.87 -1.93 3.19
N ALA A 54 2.61 -1.67 2.10
CA ALA A 54 2.24 -2.08 0.75
C ALA A 54 0.77 -1.73 0.46
N ILE A 55 0.45 -0.44 0.62
CA ILE A 55 -0.90 0.10 0.48
C ILE A 55 -1.16 0.32 -1.01
N PHE A 56 -2.21 -0.31 -1.52
CA PHE A 56 -2.74 -0.05 -2.85
C PHE A 56 -4.15 0.49 -2.68
N ALA A 57 -4.44 1.65 -3.27
CA ALA A 57 -5.73 2.31 -3.09
C ALA A 57 -6.19 2.94 -4.39
N GLU A 58 -7.47 2.80 -4.70
CA GLU A 58 -8.12 3.49 -5.80
C GLU A 58 -9.48 4.03 -5.35
N GLY A 59 -9.75 5.28 -5.69
CA GLY A 59 -10.99 5.91 -5.30
C GLY A 59 -11.16 7.35 -5.77
N ASN A 60 -12.32 7.89 -5.45
CA ASN A 60 -12.66 9.30 -5.48
C ASN A 60 -13.41 9.65 -4.18
N GLY A 61 -13.77 10.92 -3.95
CA GLY A 61 -14.48 11.31 -2.71
C GLY A 61 -15.77 10.50 -2.42
N LEU A 62 -16.36 9.84 -3.41
CA LEU A 62 -17.58 9.03 -3.27
C LEU A 62 -17.34 7.53 -3.13
N ARG A 63 -16.16 7.02 -3.48
CA ARG A 63 -15.83 5.60 -3.50
C ARG A 63 -14.37 5.38 -3.21
N LEU A 64 -14.06 4.41 -2.36
CA LEU A 64 -12.68 3.97 -2.16
C LEU A 64 -12.65 2.46 -2.07
N ALA A 65 -11.59 1.89 -2.61
CA ALA A 65 -11.13 0.57 -2.24
C ALA A 65 -9.63 0.67 -1.95
N CYS A 66 -9.20 0.02 -0.89
CA CYS A 66 -7.79 -0.16 -0.63
C CYS A 66 -7.48 -1.55 -0.09
N GLU A 67 -6.28 -2.00 -0.40
CA GLU A 67 -5.67 -3.19 0.16
C GLU A 67 -4.32 -2.84 0.78
N PHE A 68 -3.97 -3.51 1.87
CA PHE A 68 -2.73 -3.26 2.59
C PHE A 68 -2.30 -4.47 3.40
N LYS A 69 -1.00 -4.60 3.64
CA LYS A 69 -0.42 -5.57 4.57
C LYS A 69 -0.51 -5.04 6.00
N ILE A 70 -1.00 -5.87 6.92
CA ILE A 70 -1.10 -5.59 8.36
C ILE A 70 -1.22 -6.90 9.13
N SER A 71 -0.88 -6.91 10.43
CA SER A 71 -1.16 -8.06 11.30
C SER A 71 -2.64 -8.11 11.70
N GLU A 72 -3.14 -9.30 12.02
CA GLU A 72 -4.54 -9.45 12.48
C GLU A 72 -4.81 -8.60 13.73
N GLN A 73 -3.86 -8.55 14.67
CA GLN A 73 -3.99 -7.76 15.89
C GLN A 73 -4.13 -6.27 15.58
N ALA A 74 -3.22 -5.71 14.79
CA ALA A 74 -3.27 -4.29 14.44
C ALA A 74 -4.52 -3.94 13.61
N PHE A 75 -5.00 -4.90 12.80
CA PHE A 75 -6.27 -4.75 12.08
C PHE A 75 -7.47 -4.69 13.02
N ARG A 76 -7.52 -5.57 14.05
CA ARG A 76 -8.58 -5.56 15.07
C ARG A 76 -8.55 -4.27 15.89
N GLU A 77 -7.38 -3.82 16.30
CA GLU A 77 -7.20 -2.56 17.04
C GLU A 77 -7.72 -1.38 16.21
N TRP A 78 -7.32 -1.29 14.95
CA TRP A 78 -7.80 -0.27 14.02
C TRP A 78 -9.32 -0.30 13.84
N ALA A 79 -9.91 -1.48 13.58
CA ALA A 79 -11.36 -1.63 13.45
C ALA A 79 -12.08 -1.20 14.74
N SER A 80 -11.53 -1.53 15.91
CA SER A 80 -12.07 -1.10 17.20
C SER A 80 -12.05 0.42 17.36
N THR A 81 -10.98 1.11 16.94
CA THR A 81 -10.94 2.59 16.99
C THR A 81 -11.99 3.26 16.11
N LYS A 82 -12.48 2.55 15.08
CA LYS A 82 -13.55 3.01 14.20
C LYS A 82 -14.95 2.59 14.70
N GLY A 83 -15.02 1.87 15.82
CA GLY A 83 -16.28 1.32 16.35
C GLY A 83 -16.85 0.17 15.51
N TRP A 84 -16.01 -0.51 14.72
CA TRP A 84 -16.42 -1.63 13.88
C TRP A 84 -16.22 -2.96 14.61
N THR A 85 -17.31 -3.68 14.84
CA THR A 85 -17.27 -5.02 15.42
C THR A 85 -17.01 -6.05 14.32
N LEU A 86 -15.77 -6.52 14.22
CA LEU A 86 -15.37 -7.57 13.29
C LEU A 86 -15.99 -8.92 13.67
N GLN A 87 -16.44 -9.66 12.67
CA GLN A 87 -16.99 -11.01 12.78
C GLN A 87 -16.11 -12.00 12.02
N GLU A 88 -16.08 -13.25 12.45
CA GLU A 88 -15.45 -14.33 11.68
C GLU A 88 -16.19 -14.56 10.36
N ILE A 89 -15.42 -14.78 9.29
CA ILE A 89 -15.97 -15.12 7.98
C ILE A 89 -16.58 -16.53 8.05
N SER A 90 -17.92 -16.60 8.01
CA SER A 90 -18.68 -17.87 7.99
C SER A 90 -19.11 -18.30 6.59
N LYS A 91 -19.06 -17.39 5.63
CA LYS A 91 -19.33 -17.61 4.20
C LYS A 91 -18.33 -16.80 3.38
N PRO A 92 -17.92 -17.27 2.20
CA PRO A 92 -16.98 -16.53 1.35
C PRO A 92 -17.43 -15.08 1.13
N VAL A 93 -16.52 -14.14 1.37
CA VAL A 93 -16.76 -12.70 1.19
C VAL A 93 -15.99 -12.22 -0.03
N ARG A 94 -16.70 -11.59 -0.97
CA ARG A 94 -16.06 -10.96 -2.12
C ARG A 94 -15.62 -9.55 -1.76
N VAL A 95 -14.33 -9.27 -1.98
CA VAL A 95 -13.73 -7.96 -1.83
C VAL A 95 -13.27 -7.46 -3.19
N LEU A 96 -13.48 -6.17 -3.44
CA LEU A 96 -12.95 -5.53 -4.63
C LEU A 96 -11.45 -5.31 -4.45
N ARG A 97 -10.64 -5.74 -5.42
CA ARG A 97 -9.23 -5.43 -5.51
C ARG A 97 -8.99 -4.50 -6.69
N TYR A 98 -8.01 -3.63 -6.54
CA TYR A 98 -7.42 -2.88 -7.63
C TYR A 98 -5.99 -3.38 -7.78
N GLY A 99 -5.68 -3.96 -8.95
CA GLY A 99 -4.35 -4.46 -9.26
C GLY A 99 -3.34 -3.32 -9.18
N GLY A 100 -2.19 -3.56 -8.54
CA GLY A 100 -1.06 -2.65 -8.67
C GLY A 100 -0.63 -2.59 -10.15
N VAL A 101 -0.06 -1.48 -10.61
CA VAL A 101 0.26 -1.22 -12.03
C VAL A 101 1.31 -2.15 -12.68
N TRP A 102 1.73 -3.20 -11.97
CA TRP A 102 2.48 -4.31 -12.57
C TRP A 102 1.56 -5.40 -13.15
N ASP A 103 0.28 -5.41 -12.78
CA ASP A 103 -0.75 -6.20 -13.44
C ASP A 103 -1.25 -5.39 -14.64
N ALA A 104 -0.60 -5.56 -15.78
CA ALA A 104 -0.93 -4.90 -17.05
C ALA A 104 -2.29 -5.41 -17.58
N GLY A 105 -3.37 -4.90 -17.01
CA GLY A 105 -4.74 -5.22 -17.40
C GLY A 105 -5.70 -4.32 -16.61
N ASP A 106 -6.74 -3.84 -17.28
CA ASP A 106 -7.81 -3.03 -16.68
C ASP A 106 -8.69 -3.91 -15.77
N ASP A 107 -8.12 -4.47 -14.70
CA ASP A 107 -8.72 -5.58 -13.99
C ASP A 107 -9.09 -5.14 -12.58
N ARG A 108 -10.34 -4.68 -12.43
CA ARG A 108 -11.07 -4.77 -11.16
C ARG A 108 -11.38 -6.24 -10.93
N TRP A 109 -10.67 -6.86 -10.01
CA TRP A 109 -10.78 -8.27 -9.71
C TRP A 109 -11.43 -8.44 -8.36
N TRP A 110 -12.44 -9.31 -8.33
CA TRP A 110 -13.04 -9.73 -7.07
C TRP A 110 -12.15 -10.81 -6.48
N LEU A 111 -11.64 -10.57 -5.28
CA LEU A 111 -11.04 -11.62 -4.47
C LEU A 111 -12.10 -12.21 -3.56
N GLU A 112 -12.14 -13.52 -3.49
CA GLU A 112 -12.95 -14.23 -2.51
C GLU A 112 -12.07 -14.55 -1.29
N VAL A 113 -12.51 -14.08 -0.13
CA VAL A 113 -11.88 -14.35 1.17
C VAL A 113 -12.76 -15.31 1.93
N THR A 114 -12.20 -16.47 2.28
CA THR A 114 -12.91 -17.55 2.98
C THR A 114 -12.45 -17.71 4.42
N ASN A 115 -11.26 -17.22 4.76
CA ASN A 115 -10.66 -17.31 6.09
C ASN A 115 -10.21 -15.94 6.60
N GLY A 116 -10.90 -15.43 7.62
CA GLY A 116 -10.53 -14.16 8.21
C GLY A 116 -11.67 -13.43 8.91
N LEU A 117 -11.60 -12.10 8.88
CA LEU A 117 -12.53 -11.23 9.59
C LEU A 117 -13.27 -10.32 8.64
N VAL A 118 -14.50 -9.98 8.97
CA VAL A 118 -15.33 -9.07 8.19
C VAL A 118 -16.13 -8.13 9.09
N TYR A 119 -16.23 -6.88 8.66
CA TYR A 119 -17.27 -5.95 9.05
C TYR A 119 -17.96 -5.45 7.78
N PHE A 120 -19.28 -5.42 7.81
CA PHE A 120 -20.07 -4.93 6.69
C PHE A 120 -21.24 -4.11 7.19
N GLN A 121 -21.40 -2.91 6.65
CA GLN A 121 -22.52 -2.03 6.96
C GLN A 121 -23.06 -1.44 5.67
N THR A 122 -24.39 -1.51 5.51
CA THR A 122 -25.11 -0.84 4.43
C THR A 122 -25.99 0.26 5.01
N SER A 123 -26.12 1.39 4.33
CA SER A 123 -27.13 2.41 4.64
C SER A 123 -28.08 2.58 3.46
N ARG A 124 -29.19 3.30 3.64
CA ARG A 124 -30.19 3.53 2.58
C ARG A 124 -29.49 4.11 1.32
N GLY A 125 -29.75 3.50 0.16
CA GLY A 125 -29.09 3.82 -1.11
C GLY A 125 -27.99 2.82 -1.49
N SER A 126 -27.05 3.22 -2.35
CA SER A 126 -25.87 2.40 -2.71
C SER A 126 -24.67 2.66 -1.78
N ARG A 127 -24.91 3.08 -0.53
CA ARG A 127 -23.85 3.40 0.44
C ARG A 127 -23.47 2.20 1.26
N PHE A 128 -22.19 1.89 1.31
CA PHE A 128 -21.69 0.76 2.10
C PHE A 128 -20.30 1.03 2.63
N ILE A 129 -19.96 0.30 3.70
CA ILE A 129 -18.61 0.12 4.21
C ILE A 129 -18.40 -1.39 4.33
N GLN A 130 -17.31 -1.89 3.77
CA GLN A 130 -16.88 -3.28 3.86
C GLN A 130 -15.42 -3.28 4.28
N VAL A 131 -15.11 -4.01 5.34
CA VAL A 131 -13.76 -4.12 5.90
C VAL A 131 -13.49 -5.59 6.10
N VAL A 132 -12.42 -6.10 5.51
CA VAL A 132 -12.11 -7.53 5.50
C VAL A 132 -10.63 -7.75 5.82
N PHE A 133 -10.34 -8.69 6.69
CA PHE A 133 -8.99 -9.19 6.88
C PHE A 133 -8.90 -10.60 6.30
N ASP A 134 -7.97 -10.83 5.38
CA ASP A 134 -7.61 -12.12 4.83
C ASP A 134 -6.41 -12.67 5.61
N ARG A 135 -6.63 -13.76 6.36
CA ARG A 135 -5.58 -14.40 7.17
C ARG A 135 -4.54 -15.11 6.32
N ASP A 136 -4.95 -15.72 5.22
CA ASP A 136 -4.08 -16.51 4.36
C ASP A 136 -3.03 -15.61 3.69
N ARG A 137 -3.42 -14.36 3.39
CA ARG A 137 -2.53 -13.36 2.78
C ARG A 137 -1.96 -12.34 3.76
N GLN A 138 -2.42 -12.32 5.02
CA GLN A 138 -2.12 -11.26 6.00
C GLN A 138 -2.40 -9.86 5.40
N GLN A 139 -3.61 -9.68 4.89
CA GLN A 139 -4.04 -8.49 4.15
C GLN A 139 -5.33 -7.92 4.71
N GLY A 140 -5.37 -6.59 4.86
CA GLY A 140 -6.59 -5.84 5.07
C GLY A 140 -7.13 -5.30 3.75
N HIS A 141 -8.45 -5.32 3.63
CA HIS A 141 -9.22 -4.73 2.54
C HIS A 141 -10.24 -3.76 3.14
N TYR A 142 -10.34 -2.56 2.56
CA TYR A 142 -11.30 -1.56 2.99
C TYR A 142 -11.97 -0.94 1.76
N ASN A 143 -13.27 -1.16 1.64
CA ASN A 143 -14.11 -0.66 0.55
C ASN A 143 -15.22 0.21 1.11
N TYR A 144 -15.45 1.39 0.54
CA TYR A 144 -16.63 2.18 0.84
C TYR A 144 -17.26 2.80 -0.41
N SER A 145 -18.57 3.06 -0.32
CA SER A 145 -19.26 3.96 -1.23
C SER A 145 -20.20 4.89 -0.46
N ARG A 146 -20.23 6.16 -0.86
CA ARG A 146 -21.08 7.23 -0.33
C ARG A 146 -22.10 7.77 -1.36
N ARG A 147 -22.38 6.98 -2.41
CA ARG A 147 -23.24 7.32 -3.55
C ARG A 147 -24.47 8.17 -3.18
#